data_AF-A0A820BEG4-F1
#
_entry.id   AF-A0A820BEG4-F1
#
_cell.length_a   1.000
_cell.length_b   1.000
_cell.length_c   1.000
_cell.angle_alpha   90.00
_cell.angle_beta   90.00
_cell.angle_gamma   90.00
#
_symmetry.space_group_name_H-M   'P 1'
#
loop_
_entity.id
_entity.type
_entity.pdbx_description
1 polymer ?
#
loop_
_entity_poly.entity_id
_entity_poly.type
_entity_poly.pdbx_seq_one_letter_code
_entity_poly.pdbx_strand_id
1 'polypeptide(L)'
;MRQKPTTAKATVKSVKRAGHHSCQPRQNSERKVTHVTHYPSQLGHSMSQMSRHHTDLKKVQRRQLQLQQQQRRQQQQRQQPLHRQPLRPRRQVTTTATTTTVTTPVPPCTPTSVGTASTLFSATSASSSSYQCEAFAWTSPTTGTVTLSFFLRHDPTTWFLDDVSVYYGAVQMLSNGGFESGSMAPWVRSLPNGPCTGWSSAVSTTVYGVLPHSGNYYYIDGSYGCADEISQSFGAIAGEEYIVSFWIQSGSSGSGVSVTITLS
;
A
#
# COMPACT_ATOMS: atom_id res chain seq x y z
N MET A 1 -49.58 47.90 0.94
CA MET A 1 -48.19 48.15 0.49
C MET A 1 -47.79 47.06 -0.49
N ARG A 2 -47.66 47.38 -1.79
CA ARG A 2 -47.27 46.44 -2.85
C ARG A 2 -45.76 46.53 -3.06
N GLN A 3 -45.03 45.44 -2.81
CA GLN A 3 -43.61 45.33 -3.18
C GLN A 3 -43.48 44.78 -4.61
N LYS A 4 -42.72 45.50 -5.44
CA LYS A 4 -42.31 45.09 -6.79
C LYS A 4 -41.07 44.19 -6.70
N PRO A 5 -40.91 43.18 -7.56
CA PRO A 5 -39.66 42.42 -7.67
C PRO A 5 -38.71 43.09 -8.67
N THR A 6 -37.44 43.24 -8.26
CA THR A 6 -36.33 43.72 -9.08
C THR A 6 -35.59 42.52 -9.70
N THR A 7 -35.52 42.51 -11.02
CA THR A 7 -34.84 41.48 -11.82
C THR A 7 -33.36 41.84 -11.99
N ALA A 8 -32.43 40.96 -11.57
CA ALA A 8 -31.00 41.12 -11.81
C ALA A 8 -30.59 40.36 -13.09
N LYS A 9 -29.99 41.07 -14.05
CA LYS A 9 -29.34 40.52 -15.26
C LYS A 9 -27.91 40.09 -14.92
N ALA A 10 -27.58 38.83 -15.12
CA ALA A 10 -26.20 38.34 -15.09
C ALA A 10 -25.57 38.44 -16.50
N THR A 11 -24.45 39.15 -16.60
CA THR A 11 -23.64 39.26 -17.82
C THR A 11 -22.52 38.22 -17.78
N VAL A 12 -22.58 37.23 -18.67
CA VAL A 12 -21.51 36.25 -18.87
C VAL A 12 -20.49 36.82 -19.87
N LYS A 13 -19.27 37.14 -19.39
CA LYS A 13 -18.11 37.41 -20.26
C LYS A 13 -17.33 36.11 -20.46
N SER A 14 -17.43 35.54 -21.65
CA SER A 14 -16.58 34.45 -22.13
C SER A 14 -15.23 35.03 -22.60
N VAL A 15 -14.13 34.62 -21.96
CA VAL A 15 -12.76 34.95 -22.40
C VAL A 15 -12.16 33.73 -23.07
N LYS A 16 -12.02 33.82 -24.39
CA LYS A 16 -11.21 32.95 -25.24
C LYS A 16 -9.73 33.16 -24.90
N ARG A 17 -9.00 32.09 -24.53
CA ARG A 17 -7.54 32.03 -24.65
C ARG A 17 -7.14 30.75 -25.37
N ALA A 18 -6.73 30.91 -26.62
CA ALA A 18 -6.02 29.90 -27.39
C ALA A 18 -4.53 30.25 -27.35
N GLY A 19 -3.73 29.43 -26.66
CA GLY A 19 -2.26 29.48 -26.70
C GLY A 19 -1.76 28.22 -27.40
N HIS A 20 -1.49 28.33 -28.69
CA HIS A 20 -0.76 27.31 -29.46
C HIS A 20 0.72 27.38 -29.06
N HIS A 21 1.22 26.35 -28.37
CA HIS A 21 2.66 26.12 -28.24
C HIS A 21 3.13 25.17 -29.35
N SER A 22 3.90 25.73 -30.27
CA SER A 22 4.60 25.04 -31.36
C SER A 22 5.80 24.28 -30.80
N CYS A 23 5.79 22.95 -30.96
CA CYS A 23 6.95 22.09 -30.76
C CYS A 23 7.92 22.24 -31.94
N GLN A 24 9.08 22.83 -31.68
CA GLN A 24 10.23 22.75 -32.58
C GLN A 24 11.01 21.44 -32.31
N PRO A 25 11.43 20.70 -33.35
CA PRO A 25 12.27 19.52 -33.18
C PRO A 25 13.73 19.91 -32.86
N ARG A 26 14.28 19.28 -31.81
CA ARG A 26 15.69 19.32 -31.44
C ARG A 26 16.55 18.77 -32.58
N GLN A 27 17.50 19.57 -33.04
CA GLN A 27 18.57 19.13 -33.95
C GLN A 27 19.55 18.21 -33.20
N ASN A 28 19.85 17.07 -33.81
CA ASN A 28 20.88 16.13 -33.38
C ASN A 28 22.26 16.75 -33.61
N SER A 29 23.03 16.92 -32.53
CA SER A 29 24.45 17.22 -32.60
C SER A 29 25.24 15.93 -32.87
N GLU A 30 25.89 15.89 -34.02
CA GLU A 30 26.84 14.85 -34.45
C GLU A 30 27.99 14.69 -33.43
N ARG A 31 28.10 13.49 -32.84
CA ARG A 31 29.30 13.09 -32.08
C ARG A 31 30.36 12.58 -33.05
N LYS A 32 31.42 13.36 -33.19
CA LYS A 32 32.68 13.04 -33.85
C LYS A 32 33.34 11.83 -33.17
N VAL A 33 33.31 10.67 -33.83
CA VAL A 33 34.05 9.47 -33.42
C VAL A 33 35.53 9.70 -33.72
N THR A 34 36.35 9.77 -32.67
CA THR A 34 37.81 9.80 -32.81
C THR A 34 38.32 8.39 -32.52
N HIS A 35 38.69 7.67 -33.58
CA HIS A 35 39.41 6.40 -33.48
C HIS A 35 40.84 6.67 -33.00
N VAL A 36 41.16 6.32 -31.76
CA VAL A 36 42.53 6.18 -31.29
C VAL A 36 42.84 4.70 -31.17
N THR A 37 43.58 4.18 -32.14
CA THR A 37 44.17 2.85 -32.10
C THR A 37 45.36 2.89 -31.16
N HIS A 38 45.27 2.21 -30.01
CA HIS A 38 46.41 1.87 -29.17
C HIS A 38 46.53 0.36 -29.12
N TYR A 39 47.65 -0.16 -29.63
CA TYR A 39 48.09 -1.53 -29.47
C TYR A 39 48.76 -1.69 -28.09
N PRO A 40 48.22 -2.49 -27.16
CA PRO A 40 49.00 -2.95 -26.02
C PRO A 40 49.77 -4.22 -26.40
N SER A 41 51.08 -4.16 -26.17
CA SER A 41 52.02 -5.28 -26.22
C SER A 41 51.54 -6.41 -25.31
N GLN A 42 51.13 -7.53 -25.90
CA GLN A 42 51.05 -8.81 -25.20
C GLN A 42 52.44 -9.40 -25.09
N LEU A 43 52.92 -9.64 -23.87
CA LEU A 43 53.78 -10.75 -23.50
C LEU A 43 53.96 -10.74 -21.98
N GLY A 44 53.21 -11.60 -21.29
CA GLY A 44 53.50 -11.92 -19.89
C GLY A 44 52.33 -12.13 -18.93
N HIS A 45 51.20 -12.75 -19.31
CA HIS A 45 50.09 -13.03 -18.36
C HIS A 45 49.53 -14.47 -18.45
N SER A 46 50.34 -15.46 -18.83
CA SER A 46 49.83 -16.84 -19.07
C SER A 46 49.77 -17.74 -17.82
N MET A 47 50.49 -17.44 -16.72
CA MET A 47 50.51 -18.35 -15.55
C MET A 47 49.55 -17.96 -14.39
N SER A 48 49.01 -16.73 -14.35
CA SER A 48 48.11 -16.32 -13.26
C SER A 48 46.63 -16.71 -13.48
N GLN A 49 46.22 -17.08 -14.70
CA GLN A 49 44.82 -17.42 -15.00
C GLN A 49 44.46 -18.87 -14.69
N MET A 50 45.40 -19.83 -14.79
CA MET A 50 45.13 -21.23 -14.44
C MET A 50 44.94 -21.46 -12.93
N SER A 51 45.59 -20.65 -12.07
CA SER A 51 45.45 -20.78 -10.62
C SER A 51 44.09 -20.31 -10.08
N ARG A 52 43.41 -19.39 -10.78
CA ARG A 52 42.07 -18.91 -10.38
C ARG A 52 40.99 -19.95 -10.71
N HIS A 53 41.07 -20.58 -11.88
CA HIS A 53 40.12 -21.62 -12.28
C HIS A 53 40.14 -22.86 -11.37
N HIS A 54 41.29 -23.26 -10.84
CA HIS A 54 41.36 -24.41 -9.94
C HIS A 54 40.73 -24.12 -8.56
N THR A 55 40.75 -22.85 -8.12
CA THR A 55 40.17 -22.44 -6.83
C THR A 55 38.64 -22.41 -6.88
N ASP A 56 38.07 -22.04 -8.04
CA ASP A 56 36.62 -21.97 -8.21
C ASP A 56 35.97 -23.36 -8.32
N LEU A 57 36.63 -24.33 -8.95
CA LEU A 57 36.15 -25.73 -8.99
C LEU A 57 36.02 -26.34 -7.58
N LYS A 58 36.99 -26.10 -6.70
CA LYS A 58 36.93 -26.59 -5.31
C LYS A 58 35.80 -25.92 -4.51
N LYS A 59 35.49 -24.66 -4.77
CA LYS A 59 34.36 -23.95 -4.13
C LYS A 59 33.02 -24.51 -4.60
N VAL A 60 32.85 -24.78 -5.89
CA VAL A 60 31.62 -25.38 -6.44
C VAL A 60 31.40 -26.78 -5.86
N GLN A 61 32.45 -27.61 -5.79
CA GLN A 61 32.35 -28.96 -5.24
C GLN A 61 31.97 -28.97 -3.74
N ARG A 62 32.50 -28.03 -2.95
CA ARG A 62 32.11 -27.87 -1.53
C ARG A 62 30.64 -27.45 -1.37
N ARG A 63 30.13 -26.55 -2.22
CA ARG A 63 28.71 -26.15 -2.21
C ARG A 63 27.78 -27.31 -2.54
N GLN A 64 28.12 -28.12 -3.53
CA GLN A 64 27.32 -29.31 -3.87
C GLN A 64 27.27 -30.32 -2.71
N LEU A 65 28.41 -30.56 -2.04
CA LEU A 65 28.46 -31.47 -0.89
C LEU A 65 27.62 -30.96 0.30
N GLN A 66 27.64 -29.65 0.56
CA GLN A 66 26.82 -29.04 1.62
C GLN A 66 25.32 -29.19 1.34
N LEU A 67 24.89 -28.93 0.11
CA LEU A 67 23.49 -29.09 -0.30
C LEU A 67 23.04 -30.55 -0.15
N GLN A 68 23.88 -31.51 -0.53
CA GLN A 68 23.56 -32.92 -0.40
C GLN A 68 23.44 -33.36 1.07
N GLN A 69 24.29 -32.84 1.97
CA GLN A 69 24.17 -33.10 3.42
C GLN A 69 22.90 -32.49 4.01
N GLN A 70 22.51 -31.29 3.58
CA GLN A 70 21.30 -30.63 4.06
C GLN A 70 20.03 -31.41 3.68
N GLN A 71 19.96 -31.91 2.44
CA GLN A 71 18.86 -32.76 1.98
C GLN A 71 18.75 -34.06 2.78
N ARG A 72 19.89 -34.70 3.09
CA ARG A 72 19.90 -35.91 3.94
C ARG A 72 19.36 -35.63 5.34
N ARG A 73 19.70 -34.50 5.96
CA ARG A 73 19.18 -34.11 7.28
C ARG A 73 17.66 -33.90 7.26
N GLN A 74 17.13 -33.25 6.22
CA GLN A 74 15.68 -33.06 6.09
C GLN A 74 14.94 -34.39 5.92
N GLN A 75 15.49 -35.33 5.13
CA GLN A 75 14.90 -36.66 4.98
C GLN A 75 14.88 -37.44 6.30
N GLN A 76 15.95 -37.35 7.11
CA GLN A 76 15.99 -37.99 8.44
C GLN A 76 14.97 -37.39 9.42
N GLN A 77 14.72 -36.09 9.37
CA GLN A 77 13.69 -35.46 10.21
C GLN A 77 12.28 -35.92 9.84
N ARG A 78 11.99 -36.14 8.55
CA ARG A 78 10.68 -36.65 8.11
C ARG A 78 10.43 -38.11 8.48
N GLN A 79 11.47 -38.89 8.75
CA GLN A 79 11.34 -40.30 9.14
C GLN A 79 11.29 -40.52 10.65
N GLN A 80 11.37 -39.46 11.48
CA GLN A 80 11.18 -39.64 12.92
C GLN A 80 9.72 -40.05 13.19
N PRO A 81 9.49 -41.24 13.77
CA PRO A 81 8.16 -41.68 14.13
C PRO A 81 7.57 -40.72 15.17
N LEU A 82 6.35 -40.22 14.92
CA LEU A 82 5.58 -39.47 15.90
C LEU A 82 5.43 -40.34 17.15
N HIS A 83 6.25 -40.06 18.16
CA HIS A 83 6.17 -40.69 19.47
C HIS A 83 4.82 -40.30 20.07
N ARG A 84 3.85 -41.21 19.98
CA ARG A 84 2.52 -41.04 20.60
C ARG A 84 2.73 -40.88 22.10
N GLN A 85 2.59 -39.66 22.59
CA GLN A 85 2.52 -39.41 24.02
C GLN A 85 1.30 -40.14 24.59
N PRO A 86 1.43 -40.81 25.76
CA PRO A 86 0.31 -41.44 26.42
C PRO A 86 -0.71 -40.37 26.84
N LEU A 87 -1.97 -40.61 26.47
CA LEU A 87 -3.11 -39.76 26.81
C LEU A 87 -3.22 -39.63 28.34
N ARG A 88 -2.98 -38.42 28.85
CA ARG A 88 -3.26 -38.09 30.26
C ARG A 88 -4.77 -38.13 30.53
N PRO A 89 -5.21 -38.62 31.71
CA PRO A 89 -6.61 -38.60 32.11
C PRO A 89 -7.18 -37.18 32.11
N ARG A 90 -8.26 -36.99 31.35
CA ARG A 90 -8.96 -35.71 31.16
C ARG A 90 -9.72 -35.37 32.44
N ARG A 91 -9.17 -34.44 33.23
CA ARG A 91 -9.86 -33.80 34.35
C ARG A 91 -11.04 -33.01 33.78
N GLN A 92 -12.27 -33.43 34.12
CA GLN A 92 -13.49 -32.70 33.75
C GLN A 92 -13.51 -31.38 34.54
N VAL A 93 -13.11 -30.30 33.88
CA VAL A 93 -13.31 -28.94 34.37
C VAL A 93 -14.66 -28.51 33.82
N THR A 94 -15.63 -28.35 34.70
CA THR A 94 -16.93 -27.75 34.39
C THR A 94 -16.73 -26.26 34.19
N THR A 95 -16.46 -25.84 32.95
CA THR A 95 -16.35 -24.42 32.60
C THR A 95 -17.76 -23.86 32.39
N THR A 96 -18.21 -23.01 33.29
CA THR A 96 -19.41 -22.20 33.11
C THR A 96 -19.19 -21.28 31.90
N ALA A 97 -19.91 -21.50 30.81
CA ALA A 97 -19.83 -20.66 29.62
C ALA A 97 -20.47 -19.30 29.92
N THR A 98 -19.65 -18.27 30.13
CA THR A 98 -20.11 -16.88 30.13
C THR A 98 -20.39 -16.49 28.68
N THR A 99 -21.68 -16.33 28.34
CA THR A 99 -22.10 -15.81 27.05
C THR A 99 -21.81 -14.31 27.00
N THR A 100 -20.62 -13.94 26.53
CA THR A 100 -20.32 -12.55 26.20
C THR A 100 -21.05 -12.23 24.90
N THR A 101 -22.07 -11.38 24.94
CA THR A 101 -22.68 -10.81 23.74
C THR A 101 -21.63 -9.93 23.05
N VAL A 102 -21.04 -10.44 21.98
CA VAL A 102 -20.10 -9.67 21.17
C VAL A 102 -20.93 -8.72 20.30
N THR A 103 -20.99 -7.46 20.70
CA THR A 103 -21.63 -6.40 19.91
C THR A 103 -20.78 -6.11 18.69
N THR A 104 -21.34 -6.33 17.50
CA THR A 104 -20.78 -5.86 16.24
C THR A 104 -20.58 -4.35 16.33
N PRO A 105 -19.36 -3.82 16.08
CA PRO A 105 -19.14 -2.39 16.07
C PRO A 105 -19.98 -1.77 14.95
N VAL A 106 -20.68 -0.69 15.30
CA VAL A 106 -21.45 0.09 14.32
C VAL A 106 -20.44 0.84 13.45
N PRO A 107 -20.51 0.73 12.11
CA PRO A 107 -19.62 1.47 11.22
C PRO A 107 -19.74 2.99 11.44
N PRO A 108 -18.64 3.76 11.29
CA PRO A 108 -18.64 5.21 11.56
C PRO A 108 -19.53 6.02 10.60
N CYS A 109 -19.85 5.46 9.44
CA CYS A 109 -20.82 5.98 8.47
C CYS A 109 -21.53 4.83 7.76
N THR A 110 -22.64 5.12 7.07
CA THR A 110 -23.46 4.13 6.39
C THR A 110 -22.66 3.44 5.28
N PRO A 111 -22.45 2.11 5.34
CA PRO A 111 -21.73 1.40 4.30
C PRO A 111 -22.49 1.37 2.97
N THR A 112 -21.79 1.59 1.87
CA THR A 112 -22.29 1.33 0.51
C THR A 112 -21.97 -0.11 0.12
N SER A 113 -22.96 -0.88 -0.33
CA SER A 113 -22.69 -2.25 -0.80
C SER A 113 -21.99 -2.25 -2.16
N VAL A 114 -20.89 -3.00 -2.26
CA VAL A 114 -20.06 -3.09 -3.47
C VAL A 114 -19.87 -4.53 -3.97
N GLY A 115 -20.49 -5.51 -3.29
CA GLY A 115 -20.38 -6.93 -3.65
C GLY A 115 -18.93 -7.40 -3.70
N THR A 116 -18.56 -8.10 -4.78
CA THR A 116 -17.22 -8.66 -4.99
C THR A 116 -16.27 -7.72 -5.74
N ALA A 117 -16.59 -6.43 -5.86
CA ALA A 117 -15.75 -5.48 -6.57
C ALA A 117 -14.33 -5.43 -5.97
N SER A 118 -13.31 -5.45 -6.83
CA SER A 118 -11.92 -5.29 -6.40
C SER A 118 -11.56 -3.85 -6.13
N THR A 119 -12.35 -2.87 -6.60
CA THR A 119 -12.18 -1.44 -6.32
C THR A 119 -13.36 -0.94 -5.51
N LEU A 120 -13.12 -0.51 -4.27
CA LEU A 120 -14.17 -0.03 -3.36
C LEU A 120 -14.47 1.45 -3.56
N PHE A 121 -13.43 2.25 -3.79
CA PHE A 121 -13.52 3.70 -3.92
C PHE A 121 -12.56 4.19 -5.01
N SER A 122 -13.02 5.18 -5.78
CA SER A 122 -12.23 5.91 -6.76
C SER A 122 -12.72 7.34 -6.88
N ALA A 123 -11.85 8.30 -6.58
CA ALA A 123 -12.12 9.73 -6.75
C ALA A 123 -10.97 10.41 -7.50
N THR A 124 -11.31 11.36 -8.38
CA THR A 124 -10.34 12.13 -9.18
C THR A 124 -10.24 13.62 -8.81
N SER A 125 -11.09 14.09 -7.90
CA SER A 125 -11.08 15.46 -7.37
C SER A 125 -11.79 15.48 -6.02
N ALA A 126 -11.11 15.85 -4.95
CA ALA A 126 -11.70 16.05 -3.63
C ALA A 126 -11.50 17.52 -3.27
N SER A 127 -12.60 18.19 -2.96
CA SER A 127 -12.60 19.59 -2.54
C SER A 127 -12.82 19.74 -1.04
N SER A 128 -12.71 18.66 -0.25
CA SER A 128 -12.98 18.75 1.19
C SER A 128 -11.72 19.11 1.98
N SER A 129 -11.84 20.18 2.76
CA SER A 129 -10.84 20.61 3.75
C SER A 129 -11.02 19.93 5.11
N SER A 130 -11.94 18.96 5.24
CA SER A 130 -12.16 18.19 6.46
C SER A 130 -12.28 16.70 6.15
N TYR A 131 -11.96 15.86 7.13
CA TYR A 131 -12.17 14.42 7.04
C TYR A 131 -13.58 14.05 6.58
N GLN A 132 -13.65 13.14 5.61
CA GLN A 132 -14.86 12.51 5.09
C GLN A 132 -14.80 11.03 5.46
N CYS A 133 -15.92 10.49 5.93
CA CYS A 133 -16.05 9.07 6.21
C CYS A 133 -16.47 8.34 4.96
N GLU A 134 -15.76 7.27 4.64
CA GLU A 134 -16.10 6.33 3.59
C GLU A 134 -16.27 4.95 4.20
N ALA A 135 -17.32 4.23 3.81
CA ALA A 135 -17.60 2.87 4.27
C ALA A 135 -18.21 2.00 3.18
N PHE A 136 -17.78 0.75 3.12
CA PHE A 136 -18.18 -0.21 2.09
C PHE A 136 -18.48 -1.58 2.71
N ALA A 137 -19.59 -2.18 2.28
CA ALA A 137 -19.90 -3.59 2.55
C ALA A 137 -19.42 -4.42 1.35
N TRP A 138 -18.31 -5.14 1.54
CA TRP A 138 -17.62 -5.92 0.53
C TRP A 138 -17.74 -7.42 0.82
N THR A 139 -18.08 -8.20 -0.20
CA THR A 139 -18.16 -9.66 -0.11
C THR A 139 -16.90 -10.28 -0.71
N SER A 140 -16.19 -11.10 0.06
CA SER A 140 -14.96 -11.71 -0.46
C SER A 140 -15.25 -12.70 -1.58
N PRO A 141 -14.60 -12.61 -2.76
CA PRO A 141 -14.75 -13.59 -3.82
C PRO A 141 -13.94 -14.87 -3.55
N THR A 142 -12.99 -14.85 -2.62
CA THR A 142 -12.03 -15.93 -2.36
C THR A 142 -11.82 -16.18 -0.87
N THR A 143 -11.37 -17.39 -0.52
CA THR A 143 -10.88 -17.73 0.81
C THR A 143 -9.36 -17.70 0.80
N GLY A 144 -8.74 -16.97 1.73
CA GLY A 144 -7.29 -16.85 1.80
C GLY A 144 -6.83 -15.47 2.26
N THR A 145 -5.61 -15.10 1.89
CA THR A 145 -5.08 -13.76 2.18
C THR A 145 -5.58 -12.77 1.13
N VAL A 146 -6.12 -11.65 1.60
CA VAL A 146 -6.55 -10.51 0.79
C VAL A 146 -5.75 -9.29 1.23
N THR A 147 -5.39 -8.43 0.30
CA THR A 147 -4.66 -7.18 0.57
C THR A 147 -5.55 -5.97 0.35
N LEU A 148 -5.71 -5.15 1.40
CA LEU A 148 -6.27 -3.81 1.29
C LEU A 148 -5.13 -2.84 0.94
N SER A 149 -5.22 -2.20 -0.22
CA SER A 149 -4.26 -1.18 -0.65
C SER A 149 -4.95 0.16 -0.82
N PHE A 150 -4.31 1.22 -0.33
CA PHE A 150 -4.63 2.61 -0.63
C PHE A 150 -3.56 3.11 -1.59
N PHE A 151 -3.90 3.17 -2.88
CA PHE A 151 -3.08 3.86 -3.85
C PHE A 151 -3.48 5.33 -3.83
N LEU A 152 -2.55 6.21 -3.48
CA LEU A 152 -2.78 7.63 -3.27
C LEU A 152 -1.87 8.40 -4.23
N ARG A 153 -2.49 9.10 -5.18
CA ARG A 153 -1.80 10.11 -5.98
C ARG A 153 -2.25 11.50 -5.56
N HIS A 154 -1.28 12.37 -5.42
CA HIS A 154 -1.55 13.78 -5.29
C HIS A 154 -0.52 14.66 -6.00
N ASP A 155 -1.02 15.78 -6.51
CA ASP A 155 -0.22 16.84 -7.10
C ASP A 155 -1.06 18.14 -7.02
N PRO A 156 -0.66 19.21 -6.27
CA PRO A 156 0.63 19.44 -5.60
C PRO A 156 0.61 19.43 -4.05
N THR A 157 -0.48 19.04 -3.40
CA THR A 157 -0.62 19.14 -1.91
C THR A 157 -0.57 17.78 -1.20
N THR A 158 -1.23 17.62 -0.05
CA THR A 158 -1.12 16.43 0.84
C THR A 158 -2.46 15.76 1.12
N TRP A 159 -2.41 14.51 1.60
CA TRP A 159 -3.56 13.74 2.10
C TRP A 159 -3.40 13.35 3.53
N PHE A 160 -4.53 13.17 4.19
CA PHE A 160 -4.60 12.71 5.56
C PHE A 160 -5.56 11.52 5.56
N LEU A 161 -5.09 10.38 6.04
CA LEU A 161 -5.85 9.15 6.19
C LEU A 161 -5.83 8.75 7.65
N ASP A 162 -6.98 8.37 8.17
CA ASP A 162 -7.10 7.96 9.56
C ASP A 162 -8.21 6.91 9.75
N ASP A 163 -8.21 6.26 10.91
CA ASP A 163 -9.25 5.35 11.39
C ASP A 163 -9.66 4.27 10.37
N VAL A 164 -8.66 3.67 9.70
CA VAL A 164 -8.89 2.58 8.76
C VAL A 164 -9.34 1.33 9.50
N SER A 165 -10.42 0.70 9.05
CA SER A 165 -10.99 -0.48 9.69
C SER A 165 -11.50 -1.48 8.65
N VAL A 166 -11.34 -2.77 8.97
CA VAL A 166 -11.99 -3.87 8.25
C VAL A 166 -12.60 -4.80 9.28
N TYR A 167 -13.92 -4.92 9.32
CA TYR A 167 -14.61 -5.78 10.28
C TYR A 167 -15.26 -6.99 9.60
N TYR A 168 -15.03 -8.18 10.16
CA TYR A 168 -15.81 -9.38 9.90
C TYR A 168 -16.72 -9.67 11.10
N GLY A 169 -18.01 -9.33 10.96
CA GLY A 169 -18.89 -9.23 12.13
C GLY A 169 -18.26 -8.30 13.17
N ALA A 170 -17.96 -8.82 14.36
CA ALA A 170 -17.34 -8.03 15.43
C ALA A 170 -15.80 -8.09 15.48
N VAL A 171 -15.15 -8.79 14.55
CA VAL A 171 -13.69 -8.98 14.56
C VAL A 171 -13.02 -7.94 13.70
N GLN A 172 -12.13 -7.13 14.29
CA GLN A 172 -11.23 -6.24 13.55
C GLN A 172 -10.15 -7.07 12.85
N MET A 173 -10.03 -6.89 11.53
CA MET A 173 -9.13 -7.66 10.68
C MET A 173 -7.78 -6.95 10.47
N LEU A 174 -7.71 -5.63 10.71
CA LEU A 174 -6.49 -4.85 10.61
C LEU A 174 -5.86 -4.57 11.97
N SER A 175 -4.54 -4.40 11.98
CA SER A 175 -3.77 -3.88 13.11
C SER A 175 -3.32 -2.45 12.82
N ASN A 176 -3.35 -1.59 13.84
CA ASN A 176 -2.89 -0.19 13.77
C ASN A 176 -3.56 0.61 12.63
N GLY A 177 -4.87 0.44 12.44
CA GLY A 177 -5.63 1.12 11.38
C GLY A 177 -5.82 2.62 11.61
N GLY A 178 -5.83 3.06 12.86
CA GLY A 178 -5.80 4.49 13.26
C GLY A 178 -4.39 4.99 13.57
N PHE A 179 -3.32 4.27 13.21
CA PHE A 179 -1.92 4.71 13.38
C PHE A 179 -1.45 5.07 14.80
N GLU A 180 -2.26 4.81 15.83
CA GLU A 180 -2.03 5.16 17.24
C GLU A 180 -0.77 4.56 17.88
N SER A 181 -0.06 3.65 17.20
CA SER A 181 1.29 3.25 17.62
C SER A 181 2.35 4.34 17.41
N GLY A 182 2.02 5.42 16.71
CA GLY A 182 2.97 6.45 16.27
C GLY A 182 3.92 5.96 15.18
N SER A 183 3.61 4.82 14.56
CA SER A 183 4.46 4.18 13.54
C SER A 183 3.63 3.65 12.38
N MET A 184 4.26 3.51 11.22
CA MET A 184 3.61 2.96 10.02
C MET A 184 3.38 1.45 10.12
N ALA A 185 4.15 0.72 10.93
CA ALA A 185 3.99 -0.73 11.04
C ALA A 185 2.59 -1.10 11.60
N PRO A 186 1.93 -2.16 11.09
CA PRO A 186 2.41 -3.14 10.13
C PRO A 186 2.08 -2.79 8.65
N TRP A 187 1.67 -1.57 8.35
CA TRP A 187 1.41 -1.16 6.97
C TRP A 187 2.70 -1.17 6.14
N VAL A 188 2.58 -1.70 4.93
CA VAL A 188 3.68 -1.75 3.96
C VAL A 188 3.48 -0.61 2.97
N ARG A 189 4.47 0.29 2.91
CA ARG A 189 4.55 1.33 1.89
C ARG A 189 5.24 0.79 0.64
N SER A 190 4.68 1.07 -0.53
CA SER A 190 5.27 0.78 -1.83
C SER A 190 5.17 1.99 -2.76
N LEU A 191 6.01 2.00 -3.81
CA LEU A 191 6.15 3.09 -4.77
C LEU A 191 5.89 2.56 -6.19
N PRO A 192 4.63 2.19 -6.52
CA PRO A 192 4.31 1.50 -7.77
C PRO A 192 4.70 2.28 -9.03
N ASN A 193 4.75 3.62 -8.95
CA ASN A 193 5.12 4.50 -10.06
C ASN A 193 6.58 4.99 -10.00
N GLY A 194 7.42 4.37 -9.18
CA GLY A 194 8.81 4.78 -8.97
C GLY A 194 8.99 5.84 -7.88
N PRO A 195 10.23 6.33 -7.69
CA PRO A 195 10.55 7.22 -6.58
C PRO A 195 9.81 8.56 -6.67
N CYS A 196 9.21 8.93 -5.56
CA CYS A 196 8.53 10.19 -5.39
C CYS A 196 9.48 11.34 -5.08
N THR A 197 9.14 12.53 -5.56
CA THR A 197 9.73 13.79 -5.08
C THR A 197 8.84 14.38 -4.00
N GLY A 198 9.42 15.19 -3.11
CA GLY A 198 8.68 15.84 -2.03
C GLY A 198 8.79 15.15 -0.68
N TRP A 199 7.80 15.41 0.18
CA TRP A 199 7.80 14.91 1.55
C TRP A 199 7.24 13.50 1.58
N SER A 200 8.08 12.54 1.95
CA SER A 200 7.69 11.13 2.04
C SER A 200 6.55 10.95 3.03
N SER A 201 5.65 10.03 2.71
CA SER A 201 4.56 9.65 3.58
C SER A 201 5.02 9.19 4.96
N ALA A 202 4.27 9.58 5.99
CA ALA A 202 4.62 9.40 7.39
C ALA A 202 3.38 9.25 8.28
N VAL A 203 3.59 8.72 9.48
CA VAL A 203 2.62 8.84 10.58
C VAL A 203 2.96 10.11 11.36
N SER A 204 1.97 10.95 11.64
CA SER A 204 2.18 12.27 12.26
C SER A 204 1.07 12.62 13.25
N THR A 205 1.34 13.60 14.12
CA THR A 205 0.38 14.12 15.10
C THR A 205 -0.24 15.45 14.68
N THR A 206 0.47 16.28 13.91
CA THR A 206 -0.05 17.56 13.38
C THR A 206 0.81 18.03 12.23
N VAL A 207 0.21 18.29 11.07
CA VAL A 207 0.90 18.87 9.90
C VAL A 207 -0.02 19.89 9.24
N TYR A 208 0.50 21.08 8.92
CA TYR A 208 -0.26 22.19 8.33
C TYR A 208 -1.53 22.58 9.11
N GLY A 209 -1.53 22.39 10.44
CA GLY A 209 -2.68 22.65 11.30
C GLY A 209 -3.81 21.62 11.19
N VAL A 210 -3.61 20.55 10.43
CA VAL A 210 -4.53 19.40 10.41
C VAL A 210 -4.18 18.50 11.58
N LEU A 211 -5.22 18.12 12.33
CA LEU A 211 -5.17 17.20 13.47
C LEU A 211 -5.63 15.80 13.01
N PRO A 212 -5.30 14.73 13.75
CA PRO A 212 -5.90 13.41 13.54
C PRO A 212 -7.43 13.49 13.57
N HIS A 213 -8.11 12.61 12.84
CA HIS A 213 -9.57 12.50 12.94
C HIS A 213 -9.96 11.99 14.34
N SER A 214 -9.23 10.99 14.82
CA SER A 214 -9.34 10.49 16.19
C SER A 214 -7.95 10.20 16.77
N GLY A 215 -7.86 10.02 18.09
CA GLY A 215 -6.59 9.69 18.73
C GLY A 215 -5.52 10.78 18.62
N ASN A 216 -4.26 10.37 18.47
CA ASN A 216 -3.10 11.26 18.43
C ASN A 216 -2.35 11.22 17.10
N TYR A 217 -2.56 10.20 16.28
CA TYR A 217 -1.78 9.95 15.08
C TYR A 217 -2.67 9.70 13.88
N TYR A 218 -2.18 10.09 12.70
CA TYR A 218 -2.79 9.77 11.43
C TYR A 218 -1.70 9.57 10.37
N TYR A 219 -2.07 8.99 9.23
CA TYR A 219 -1.18 8.88 8.09
C TYR A 219 -1.28 10.11 7.18
N ILE A 220 -0.13 10.64 6.80
CA ILE A 220 -0.02 11.73 5.84
C ILE A 220 0.84 11.34 4.65
N ASP A 221 0.41 11.75 3.47
CA ASP A 221 1.20 11.66 2.26
C ASP A 221 1.28 13.04 1.57
N GLY A 222 2.50 13.51 1.34
CA GLY A 222 2.80 14.74 0.62
C GLY A 222 3.73 14.55 -0.56
N SER A 223 3.87 13.32 -1.04
CA SER A 223 4.61 12.99 -2.24
C SER A 223 3.96 13.64 -3.47
N TYR A 224 4.76 14.25 -4.35
CA TYR A 224 4.29 14.83 -5.62
C TYR A 224 5.06 14.25 -6.81
N GLY A 225 4.41 14.24 -7.98
CA GLY A 225 4.98 13.73 -9.24
C GLY A 225 4.93 12.20 -9.42
N CYS A 226 4.35 11.47 -8.47
CA CYS A 226 4.23 10.00 -8.42
C CYS A 226 2.93 9.60 -7.69
N ALA A 227 2.75 8.31 -7.39
CA ALA A 227 1.74 7.83 -6.43
C ALA A 227 2.42 6.95 -5.38
N ASP A 228 2.03 7.11 -4.12
CA ASP A 228 2.40 6.22 -3.03
C ASP A 228 1.29 5.19 -2.83
N GLU A 229 1.67 4.00 -2.39
CA GLU A 229 0.70 3.00 -1.95
C GLU A 229 1.03 2.54 -0.55
N ILE A 230 0.01 2.38 0.28
CA ILE A 230 0.12 1.70 1.56
C ILE A 230 -0.83 0.51 1.59
N SER A 231 -0.39 -0.59 2.18
CA SER A 231 -1.16 -1.83 2.16
C SER A 231 -1.05 -2.62 3.45
N GLN A 232 -2.09 -3.39 3.74
CA GLN A 232 -2.09 -4.39 4.79
C GLN A 232 -2.92 -5.60 4.35
N SER A 233 -2.45 -6.80 4.67
CA SER A 233 -3.13 -8.04 4.32
C SER A 233 -3.86 -8.65 5.52
N PHE A 234 -5.00 -9.29 5.26
CA PHE A 234 -5.79 -10.01 6.26
C PHE A 234 -6.37 -11.30 5.66
N GLY A 235 -6.87 -12.20 6.52
CA GLY A 235 -7.51 -13.44 6.09
C GLY A 235 -9.00 -13.22 5.79
N ALA A 236 -9.47 -13.64 4.62
CA ALA A 236 -10.87 -13.58 4.22
C ALA A 236 -11.46 -14.97 3.91
N ILE A 237 -12.78 -15.07 3.97
CA ILE A 237 -13.56 -16.27 3.65
C ILE A 237 -14.50 -15.93 2.48
N ALA A 238 -14.49 -16.75 1.43
CA ALA A 238 -15.33 -16.54 0.25
C ALA A 238 -16.82 -16.49 0.63
N GLY A 239 -17.54 -15.50 0.11
CA GLY A 239 -18.96 -15.28 0.35
C GLY A 239 -19.29 -14.54 1.64
N GLU A 240 -18.33 -14.32 2.53
CA GLU A 240 -18.54 -13.53 3.74
C GLU A 240 -18.43 -12.02 3.47
N GLU A 241 -19.23 -11.25 4.19
CA GLU A 241 -19.24 -9.79 4.13
C GLU A 241 -18.26 -9.18 5.15
N TYR A 242 -17.53 -8.16 4.69
CA TYR A 242 -16.63 -7.35 5.48
C TYR A 242 -17.03 -5.89 5.35
N ILE A 243 -17.03 -5.17 6.47
CA ILE A 243 -17.20 -3.72 6.45
C ILE A 243 -15.83 -3.06 6.44
N VAL A 244 -15.51 -2.38 5.34
CA VAL A 244 -14.30 -1.57 5.19
C VAL A 244 -14.68 -0.12 5.45
N SER A 245 -13.97 0.59 6.33
CA SER A 245 -14.18 2.03 6.53
C SER A 245 -12.88 2.79 6.76
N PHE A 246 -12.88 4.09 6.50
CA PHE A 246 -11.76 4.98 6.78
C PHE A 246 -12.22 6.44 6.74
N TRP A 247 -11.38 7.32 7.29
CA TRP A 247 -11.56 8.76 7.18
C TRP A 247 -10.45 9.37 6.33
N ILE A 248 -10.84 10.22 5.37
CA ILE A 248 -9.90 10.82 4.44
C ILE A 248 -10.13 12.32 4.27
N GLN A 249 -9.04 13.08 4.21
CA GLN A 249 -9.06 14.53 3.98
C GLN A 249 -8.02 14.91 2.91
N SER A 250 -8.38 15.91 2.08
CA SER A 250 -7.44 16.58 1.19
C SER A 250 -6.85 17.83 1.86
N GLY A 251 -5.57 18.11 1.62
CA GLY A 251 -4.89 19.31 2.10
C GLY A 251 -5.26 20.59 1.35
N SER A 252 -5.91 20.48 0.19
CA SER A 252 -6.42 21.64 -0.55
C SER A 252 -7.57 21.30 -1.47
N SER A 253 -8.38 22.30 -1.82
CA SER A 253 -9.41 22.18 -2.84
C SER A 253 -8.83 22.14 -4.25
N GLY A 254 -9.44 21.35 -5.14
CA GLY A 254 -9.15 21.36 -6.58
C GLY A 254 -7.98 20.48 -7.01
N SER A 255 -7.44 19.66 -6.12
CA SER A 255 -6.33 18.78 -6.47
C SER A 255 -6.82 17.41 -6.93
N GLY A 256 -6.10 16.86 -7.92
CA GLY A 256 -6.37 15.56 -8.50
C GLY A 256 -6.04 14.47 -7.50
N VAL A 257 -7.07 13.94 -6.88
CA VAL A 257 -7.00 12.71 -6.09
C VAL A 257 -6.82 11.56 -7.06
N SER A 258 -6.07 10.54 -6.73
CA SER A 258 -6.46 9.21 -7.20
C SER A 258 -6.30 8.33 -6.00
N VAL A 259 -7.41 8.11 -5.30
CA VAL A 259 -7.50 7.11 -4.25
C VAL A 259 -8.12 5.91 -4.92
N THR A 260 -7.34 4.87 -5.16
CA THR A 260 -7.91 3.58 -5.53
C THR A 260 -7.75 2.66 -4.34
N ILE A 261 -8.88 2.18 -3.83
CA ILE A 261 -8.89 1.21 -2.73
C ILE A 261 -9.16 -0.14 -3.32
N THR A 262 -8.13 -0.98 -3.31
CA THR A 262 -8.23 -2.32 -3.87
C THR A 262 -8.23 -3.40 -2.82
N LEU A 263 -9.03 -4.44 -3.08
CA LEU A 263 -8.96 -5.74 -2.43
C LEU A 263 -8.56 -6.77 -3.49
N SER A 264 -7.40 -7.40 -3.30
CA SER A 264 -6.84 -8.42 -4.20
C SER A 264 -6.30 -9.62 -3.46
#